data_AF-A0A7J5YSK3-F1
#
_entry.id   AF-A0A7J5YSK3-F1
#
_cell.length_a   1.000
_cell.length_b   1.000
_cell.length_c   1.000
_cell.angle_alpha   90.00
_cell.angle_beta   90.00
_cell.angle_gamma   90.00
#
_symmetry.space_group_name_H-M   'P 1'
#
loop_
_entity.id
_entity.type
_entity.pdbx_description
1 polymer ?
#
loop_
_entity_poly.entity_id
_entity_poly.type
_entity_poly.pdbx_seq_one_letter_code
_entity_poly.pdbx_strand_id
1 'polypeptide(L)'
;MDDMDQIQINTQAVFPAVFPEYVEKHWRDDAFFGYQYLNGVNPILIQRCTDGNIFLCDYKRLDGLKANVINGKQQYLMAPLVLLHKTPDDKLMPIAIQLKQTPAEDNPIFFPTDSEYDWLTAKIFVRSADFSEHQLNVHLLRTHLLAEVFAVSLLRNVPMVHPLYKLLIPHTRYTLQINYLARLLLISPSGVFTQFASSGGEAMITILKRSLSSMTYRSLCMPEDIAERGMEDVPNYYYRNDGLMLWDIIQRFVKGVLGHYYKSDAEVSQDSELQQWIQDIFEHGFLSQANTGIPQRLSSVAELVKFVTMVIFTGSGQHSAVNSGQFDYGGWMPNNPISLQLPPPSTKGKTSEATMLNTFPDVNTTVQGMSTMWLLSKQSSDFVCLGLYPEEHFCEEVPCKLISNFQGELEILSTVIKTRNKGLEVPYTYMDPALVSTFTVSCPVSVGKLILIELDKKNPLVLPEVDWFPAKVEVESPDGKTYICPIYRWITDSELKQTPADDNPIFLPTDSEYDWLTAKIFVRSADFSEHQLNVHLLRTHLMAEVFAVSLLRNVPMLLVPRTRYTLQINLMARNLLISPSGFFNKGVLSFYYKSDDEVQQDSELQKWTSDIF
;
A
#
# COMPACT_ATOMS: atom_id res chain seq x y z
N MET A 1 -10.38 27.19 39.26
CA MET A 1 -11.55 26.49 38.68
C MET A 1 -11.24 26.46 37.21
N ASP A 2 -10.39 25.50 36.87
CA ASP A 2 -9.97 25.17 35.51
C ASP A 2 -10.91 24.05 35.07
N ASP A 3 -11.72 24.28 34.05
CA ASP A 3 -12.43 23.21 33.34
C ASP A 3 -12.57 23.63 31.87
N MET A 4 -11.46 23.50 31.13
CA MET A 4 -11.51 23.25 29.69
C MET A 4 -11.67 21.75 29.56
N ASP A 5 -12.82 21.28 29.09
CA ASP A 5 -13.06 19.86 28.82
C ASP A 5 -12.09 19.39 27.72
N GLN A 6 -10.94 18.83 28.13
CA GLN A 6 -10.02 18.16 27.21
C GLN A 6 -10.53 16.74 26.96
N ILE A 7 -11.19 16.54 25.82
CA ILE A 7 -11.41 15.19 25.30
C ILE A 7 -10.09 14.70 24.70
N GLN A 8 -9.40 13.83 25.43
CA GLN A 8 -8.21 13.15 24.92
C GLN A 8 -8.64 12.00 24.01
N ILE A 9 -8.47 12.18 22.71
CA ILE A 9 -8.77 11.17 21.70
C ILE A 9 -7.51 10.32 21.48
N ASN A 10 -7.51 9.08 21.94
CA ASN A 10 -6.52 8.08 21.55
C ASN A 10 -6.99 7.41 20.26
N THR A 11 -6.50 7.86 19.11
CA THR A 11 -6.73 7.22 17.82
C THR A 11 -5.52 6.38 17.44
N GLN A 12 -5.67 5.06 17.52
CA GLN A 12 -4.90 4.17 16.65
C GLN A 12 -5.45 4.35 15.24
N ALA A 13 -4.69 5.00 14.36
CA ALA A 13 -4.83 4.74 12.94
C ALA A 13 -4.38 3.29 12.72
N VAL A 14 -5.32 2.35 12.75
CA VAL A 14 -5.05 0.97 12.35
C VAL A 14 -5.12 0.91 10.82
N PHE A 15 -4.09 1.39 10.14
CA PHE A 15 -3.50 0.51 9.13
C PHE A 15 -2.75 -0.53 9.95
N PRO A 16 -2.93 -1.83 9.72
CA PRO A 16 -2.44 -2.80 10.68
C PRO A 16 -0.91 -2.83 10.63
N ALA A 17 -0.29 -2.02 11.50
CA ALA A 17 0.97 -2.35 12.15
C ALA A 17 0.95 -3.75 12.79
N VAL A 18 -0.23 -4.40 12.83
CA VAL A 18 -0.53 -5.75 13.30
C VAL A 18 -0.37 -6.83 12.20
N PHE A 19 -0.30 -6.51 10.91
CA PHE A 19 -0.36 -7.57 9.88
C PHE A 19 0.91 -8.43 9.86
N PRO A 20 2.14 -7.87 9.81
CA PRO A 20 3.34 -8.69 9.95
C PRO A 20 3.39 -9.46 11.27
N GLU A 21 2.85 -8.91 12.36
CA GLU A 21 2.73 -9.61 13.65
C GLU A 21 1.73 -10.78 13.60
N TYR A 22 0.63 -10.64 12.84
CA TYR A 22 -0.30 -11.74 12.58
C TYR A 22 0.40 -12.85 11.80
N VAL A 23 1.13 -12.49 10.74
CA VAL A 23 1.92 -13.45 9.95
C VAL A 23 2.97 -14.14 10.82
N GLU A 24 3.69 -13.41 11.67
CA GLU A 24 4.65 -13.99 12.62
C GLU A 24 4.00 -15.04 13.54
N LYS A 25 2.77 -14.80 14.00
CA LYS A 25 2.04 -15.73 14.86
C LYS A 25 1.47 -16.93 14.10
N HIS A 26 1.10 -16.76 12.84
CA HIS A 26 0.30 -17.73 12.08
C HIS A 26 0.99 -18.38 10.88
N TRP A 27 2.23 -18.00 10.51
CA TRP A 27 2.92 -18.56 9.33
C TRP A 27 3.13 -20.08 9.39
N ARG A 28 3.13 -20.67 10.60
CA ARG A 28 3.21 -22.13 10.79
C ARG A 28 1.87 -22.83 10.53
N ASP A 29 0.74 -22.13 10.55
CA ASP A 29 -0.59 -22.70 10.44
C ASP A 29 -0.91 -23.11 8.99
N ASP A 30 -1.36 -24.34 8.79
CA ASP A 30 -1.72 -24.86 7.46
C ASP A 30 -2.91 -24.12 6.84
N ALA A 31 -3.87 -23.72 7.67
CA ALA A 31 -5.01 -22.92 7.22
C ALA A 31 -4.56 -21.54 6.71
N PHE A 32 -3.59 -20.90 7.36
CA PHE A 32 -3.06 -19.61 6.92
C PHE A 32 -2.16 -19.75 5.69
N PHE A 33 -1.38 -20.83 5.59
CA PHE A 33 -0.64 -21.17 4.38
C PHE A 33 -1.58 -21.31 3.16
N GLY A 34 -2.69 -22.03 3.32
CA GLY A 34 -3.70 -22.17 2.27
C GLY A 34 -4.47 -20.88 1.98
N TYR A 35 -4.83 -20.11 3.02
CA TYR A 35 -5.50 -18.81 2.89
C TYR A 35 -4.76 -17.85 1.95
N GLN A 36 -3.43 -17.83 2.02
CA GLN A 36 -2.59 -16.94 1.21
C GLN A 36 -2.69 -17.22 -0.30
N TYR A 37 -3.11 -18.41 -0.73
CA TYR A 37 -3.38 -18.70 -2.15
C TYR A 37 -4.65 -18.04 -2.68
N LEU A 38 -5.55 -17.61 -1.78
CA LEU A 38 -6.78 -16.90 -2.14
C LEU A 38 -6.66 -15.40 -1.88
N ASN A 39 -6.02 -15.00 -0.79
CA ASN A 39 -6.09 -13.64 -0.28
C ASN A 39 -4.71 -13.02 0.05
N GLY A 40 -3.63 -13.74 -0.25
CA GLY A 40 -2.25 -13.27 -0.11
C GLY A 40 -1.79 -12.43 -1.28
N VAL A 41 -0.47 -12.24 -1.39
CA VAL A 41 0.18 -11.45 -2.44
C VAL A 41 0.14 -12.07 -3.84
N ASN A 42 -0.06 -13.40 -3.92
CA ASN A 42 -0.11 -14.14 -5.18
C ASN A 42 -1.40 -14.97 -5.34
N PRO A 43 -2.56 -14.31 -5.43
CA PRO A 43 -3.85 -15.01 -5.42
C PRO A 43 -4.23 -15.58 -6.79
N ILE A 44 -3.33 -15.66 -7.77
CA ILE A 44 -3.68 -16.01 -9.16
C ILE A 44 -3.15 -17.37 -9.63
N LEU A 45 -2.35 -18.07 -8.82
CA LEU A 45 -1.72 -19.33 -9.23
C LEU A 45 -2.63 -20.56 -9.03
N ILE A 46 -3.45 -20.53 -7.99
CA ILE A 46 -4.28 -21.68 -7.60
C ILE A 46 -5.35 -21.98 -8.64
N GLN A 47 -5.54 -23.26 -8.95
CA GLN A 47 -6.55 -23.76 -9.86
C GLN A 47 -7.16 -25.07 -9.35
N ARG A 48 -8.41 -25.36 -9.76
CA ARG A 48 -9.12 -26.60 -9.44
C ARG A 48 -8.60 -27.76 -10.30
N CYS A 49 -8.30 -28.91 -9.70
CA CYS A 49 -7.77 -30.08 -10.43
C CYS A 49 -8.85 -30.93 -11.09
N THR A 50 -10.00 -31.03 -10.42
CA THR A 50 -11.10 -31.96 -10.72
C THR A 50 -12.39 -31.33 -10.23
N ASP A 51 -13.55 -31.73 -10.76
CA ASP A 51 -14.85 -31.37 -10.20
C ASP A 51 -14.91 -31.83 -8.72
N GLY A 52 -14.66 -30.93 -7.78
CA GLY A 52 -14.54 -31.26 -6.36
C GLY A 52 -13.69 -30.27 -5.57
N ASN A 53 -13.32 -30.68 -4.35
CA ASN A 53 -12.65 -29.84 -3.36
C ASN A 53 -11.12 -29.89 -3.43
N ILE A 54 -10.52 -30.26 -4.57
CA ILE A 54 -9.07 -30.44 -4.72
C ILE A 54 -8.50 -29.38 -5.67
N PHE A 55 -7.45 -28.71 -5.21
CA PHE A 55 -6.80 -27.60 -5.90
C PHE A 55 -5.29 -27.83 -6.00
N LEU A 56 -4.67 -27.25 -7.02
CA LEU A 56 -3.23 -27.34 -7.27
C LEU A 56 -2.64 -25.95 -7.48
N CYS A 57 -1.47 -25.75 -6.88
CA CYS A 57 -0.54 -24.69 -7.26
C CYS A 57 0.70 -25.35 -7.86
N ASP A 58 0.99 -25.07 -9.13
CA ASP A 58 2.09 -25.67 -9.89
C ASP A 58 3.11 -24.61 -10.31
N TYR A 59 4.31 -24.71 -9.76
CA TYR A 59 5.43 -23.80 -10.01
C TYR A 59 6.37 -24.28 -11.12
N LYS A 60 5.89 -25.09 -12.08
CA LYS A 60 6.67 -25.63 -13.21
C LYS A 60 7.50 -24.61 -13.99
N ARG A 61 7.14 -23.32 -14.00
CA ARG A 61 7.93 -22.27 -14.66
C ARG A 61 9.34 -22.16 -14.08
N LEU A 62 9.53 -22.55 -12.83
CA LEU A 62 10.80 -22.52 -12.12
C LEU A 62 11.64 -23.80 -12.35
N ASP A 63 11.12 -24.80 -13.07
CA ASP A 63 11.77 -26.10 -13.19
C ASP A 63 13.08 -26.03 -13.99
N GLY A 64 14.10 -26.72 -13.49
CA GLY A 64 15.44 -26.77 -14.07
C GLY A 64 16.21 -25.44 -14.05
N LEU A 65 15.73 -24.40 -13.34
CA LEU A 65 16.44 -23.14 -13.26
C LEU A 65 17.62 -23.23 -12.28
N LYS A 66 18.74 -22.63 -12.69
CA LYS A 66 19.91 -22.48 -11.82
C LYS A 66 19.70 -21.28 -10.90
N ALA A 67 19.62 -21.53 -9.60
CA ALA A 67 19.54 -20.49 -8.59
C ALA A 67 20.84 -19.66 -8.50
N ASN A 68 20.68 -18.43 -8.03
CA ASN A 68 21.72 -17.43 -7.91
C ASN A 68 22.83 -17.82 -6.89
N VAL A 69 23.95 -17.10 -6.92
CA VAL A 69 25.02 -17.16 -5.92
C VAL A 69 25.08 -15.81 -5.21
N ILE A 70 24.79 -15.79 -3.92
CA ILE A 70 24.73 -14.57 -3.10
C ILE A 70 25.84 -14.64 -2.06
N ASN A 71 26.66 -13.58 -1.96
CA ASN A 71 27.80 -13.53 -1.03
C ASN A 71 28.73 -14.76 -1.11
N GLY A 72 28.92 -15.30 -2.32
CA GLY A 72 29.73 -16.50 -2.56
C GLY A 72 29.06 -17.83 -2.16
N LYS A 73 27.80 -17.81 -1.72
CA LYS A 73 27.04 -19.01 -1.33
C LYS A 73 26.01 -19.38 -2.38
N GLN A 74 25.96 -20.66 -2.75
CA GLN A 74 24.93 -21.18 -3.64
C GLN A 74 23.56 -21.07 -2.97
N GLN A 75 22.59 -20.49 -3.67
CA GLN A 75 21.20 -20.43 -3.25
C GLN A 75 20.40 -21.58 -3.90
N TYR A 76 19.16 -21.77 -3.47
CA TYR A 76 18.28 -22.81 -3.99
C TYR A 76 16.92 -22.23 -4.38
N LEU A 77 16.42 -22.68 -5.53
CA LEU A 77 15.13 -22.32 -6.12
C LEU A 77 14.46 -23.62 -6.54
N MET A 78 13.19 -23.79 -6.15
CA MET A 78 12.43 -25.02 -6.35
C MET A 78 11.24 -24.79 -7.27
N ALA A 79 10.72 -25.87 -7.84
CA ALA A 79 9.53 -25.86 -8.69
C ALA A 79 8.45 -26.78 -8.11
N PRO A 80 7.87 -26.42 -6.95
CA PRO A 80 6.99 -27.31 -6.23
C PRO A 80 5.64 -27.54 -6.90
N LEU A 81 4.99 -28.63 -6.50
CA LEU A 81 3.56 -28.87 -6.66
C LEU A 81 2.91 -28.93 -5.28
N VAL A 82 1.84 -28.17 -5.10
CA VAL A 82 1.11 -28.07 -3.83
C VAL A 82 -0.33 -28.52 -4.06
N LEU A 83 -0.72 -29.61 -3.41
CA LEU A 83 -2.10 -30.07 -3.45
C LEU A 83 -2.82 -29.55 -2.21
N LEU A 84 -3.98 -28.92 -2.42
CA LEU A 84 -4.82 -28.38 -1.36
C LEU A 84 -6.23 -28.98 -1.41
N HIS A 85 -6.85 -29.12 -0.26
CA HIS A 85 -8.22 -29.58 -0.09
C HIS A 85 -9.08 -28.54 0.61
N LYS A 86 -10.26 -28.23 0.06
CA LYS A 86 -11.28 -27.39 0.73
C LYS A 86 -12.06 -28.22 1.74
N THR A 87 -11.99 -27.86 3.02
CA THR A 87 -12.74 -28.52 4.09
C THR A 87 -14.24 -28.14 4.07
N PRO A 88 -15.10 -28.87 4.81
CA PRO A 88 -16.49 -28.47 4.99
C PRO A 88 -16.68 -27.09 5.65
N ASP A 89 -15.71 -26.64 6.44
CA ASP A 89 -15.68 -25.30 7.05
C ASP A 89 -15.06 -24.23 6.12
N ASP A 90 -14.99 -24.51 4.82
CA ASP A 90 -14.51 -23.59 3.78
C ASP A 90 -13.07 -23.08 3.98
N LYS A 91 -12.23 -23.87 4.66
CA LYS A 91 -10.79 -23.64 4.75
C LYS A 91 -10.06 -24.40 3.66
N LEU A 92 -9.07 -23.77 3.05
CA LEU A 92 -8.19 -24.41 2.10
C LEU A 92 -6.96 -24.95 2.85
N MET A 93 -6.80 -26.27 2.89
CA MET A 93 -5.74 -26.93 3.66
C MET A 93 -4.73 -27.58 2.72
N PRO A 94 -3.41 -27.32 2.84
CA PRO A 94 -2.39 -28.09 2.14
C PRO A 94 -2.41 -29.54 2.60
N ILE A 95 -2.45 -30.48 1.65
CA ILE A 95 -2.48 -31.92 1.93
C ILE A 95 -1.26 -32.68 1.42
N ALA A 96 -0.55 -32.15 0.42
CA ALA A 96 0.69 -32.73 -0.08
C ALA A 96 1.58 -31.66 -0.76
N ILE A 97 2.90 -31.78 -0.59
CA ILE A 97 3.89 -30.92 -1.27
C ILE A 97 4.98 -31.80 -1.88
N GLN A 98 5.26 -31.62 -3.17
CA GLN A 98 6.43 -32.18 -3.84
C GLN A 98 7.32 -31.02 -4.29
N LEU A 99 8.62 -31.01 -3.95
CA LEU A 99 9.47 -29.82 -4.14
C LEU A 99 10.08 -29.68 -5.54
N LYS A 100 10.21 -30.76 -6.29
CA LYS A 100 10.61 -30.75 -7.71
C LYS A 100 9.49 -31.32 -8.59
N GLN A 101 9.52 -31.03 -9.88
CA GLN A 101 8.50 -31.51 -10.83
C GLN A 101 8.53 -33.02 -11.03
N THR A 102 9.72 -33.61 -11.16
CA THR A 102 9.87 -35.05 -11.45
C THR A 102 9.89 -35.87 -10.15
N PRO A 103 8.97 -36.85 -9.97
CA PRO A 103 9.02 -37.76 -8.82
C PRO A 103 10.32 -38.58 -8.82
N ALA A 104 10.95 -38.68 -7.65
CA ALA A 104 12.21 -39.42 -7.48
C ALA A 104 12.40 -39.82 -6.00
N GLU A 105 13.31 -40.77 -5.74
CA GLU A 105 13.65 -41.19 -4.37
C GLU A 105 14.19 -40.02 -3.52
N ASP A 106 14.92 -39.09 -4.15
CA ASP A 106 15.46 -37.87 -3.54
C ASP A 106 14.51 -36.66 -3.66
N ASN A 107 13.26 -36.88 -4.06
CA ASN A 107 12.19 -35.88 -4.15
C ASN A 107 10.89 -36.43 -3.52
N PRO A 108 10.88 -36.62 -2.19
CA PRO A 108 9.72 -37.16 -1.51
C PRO A 108 8.52 -36.20 -1.57
N ILE A 109 7.32 -36.78 -1.50
CA ILE A 109 6.07 -36.02 -1.29
C ILE A 109 5.90 -35.83 0.21
N PHE A 110 5.96 -34.59 0.69
CA PHE A 110 5.75 -34.22 2.08
C PHE A 110 4.25 -34.11 2.41
N PHE A 111 3.88 -34.52 3.62
CA PHE A 111 2.51 -34.49 4.13
C PHE A 111 2.45 -33.73 5.48
N PRO A 112 1.29 -33.17 5.86
CA PRO A 112 1.10 -32.55 7.18
C PRO A 112 1.35 -33.50 8.37
N THR A 113 1.33 -34.81 8.14
CA THR A 113 1.59 -35.85 9.15
C THR A 113 3.06 -36.23 9.27
N ASP A 114 3.94 -35.68 8.42
CA ASP A 114 5.39 -35.85 8.58
C ASP A 114 5.89 -35.09 9.82
N SER A 115 7.19 -35.20 10.13
CA SER A 115 7.75 -34.46 11.26
C SER A 115 7.57 -32.95 11.08
N GLU A 116 7.41 -32.22 12.20
CA GLU A 116 7.13 -30.77 12.19
C GLU A 116 8.06 -30.01 11.24
N TYR A 117 9.37 -30.27 11.32
CA TYR A 117 10.37 -29.54 10.54
C TYR A 117 10.51 -30.04 9.09
N ASP A 118 10.15 -31.29 8.76
CA ASP A 118 10.04 -31.70 7.36
C ASP A 118 8.89 -30.95 6.68
N TRP A 119 7.71 -30.93 7.31
CA TRP A 119 6.53 -30.26 6.77
C TRP A 119 6.73 -28.74 6.68
N LEU A 120 7.26 -28.12 7.74
CA LEU A 120 7.50 -26.68 7.77
C LEU A 120 8.54 -26.26 6.73
N THR A 121 9.63 -27.04 6.57
CA THR A 121 10.65 -26.75 5.54
C THR A 121 10.10 -26.92 4.14
N ALA A 122 9.25 -27.93 3.88
CA ALA A 122 8.57 -28.06 2.59
C ALA A 122 7.71 -26.84 2.26
N LYS A 123 6.93 -26.34 3.24
CA LYS A 123 6.15 -25.10 3.10
C LYS A 123 7.05 -23.87 2.85
N ILE A 124 8.19 -23.75 3.53
CA ILE A 124 9.16 -22.65 3.33
C ILE A 124 9.69 -22.63 1.89
N PHE A 125 10.07 -23.79 1.33
CA PHE A 125 10.50 -23.87 -0.06
C PHE A 125 9.39 -23.48 -1.04
N VAL A 126 8.14 -23.82 -0.73
CA VAL A 126 6.98 -23.35 -1.49
C VAL A 126 6.84 -21.84 -1.41
N ARG A 127 6.91 -21.24 -0.23
CA ARG A 127 6.82 -19.77 -0.08
C ARG A 127 7.97 -19.06 -0.80
N SER A 128 9.16 -19.65 -0.87
CA SER A 128 10.27 -19.11 -1.67
C SER A 128 10.02 -19.18 -3.18
N ALA A 129 9.47 -20.29 -3.66
CA ALA A 129 9.03 -20.41 -5.05
C ALA A 129 7.90 -19.41 -5.38
N ASP A 130 6.97 -19.22 -4.43
CA ASP A 130 5.89 -18.25 -4.52
C ASP A 130 6.40 -16.82 -4.62
N PHE A 131 7.41 -16.45 -3.83
CA PHE A 131 8.10 -15.16 -3.95
C PHE A 131 8.62 -14.92 -5.38
N SER A 132 9.36 -15.88 -5.95
CA SER A 132 9.95 -15.74 -7.28
C SER A 132 8.88 -15.64 -8.38
N GLU A 133 7.84 -16.45 -8.29
CA GLU A 133 6.73 -16.46 -9.24
C GLU A 133 5.89 -15.18 -9.13
N HIS A 134 5.56 -14.78 -7.90
CA HIS A 134 4.86 -13.53 -7.58
C HIS A 134 5.60 -12.32 -8.15
N GLN A 135 6.86 -12.13 -7.77
CA GLN A 135 7.56 -10.90 -8.06
C GLN A 135 7.87 -10.74 -9.55
N LEU A 136 8.30 -11.81 -10.22
CA LEU A 136 8.75 -11.71 -11.61
C LEU A 136 7.62 -11.87 -12.62
N ASN A 137 6.70 -12.81 -12.41
CA ASN A 137 5.57 -13.02 -13.32
C ASN A 137 4.41 -12.11 -12.94
N VAL A 138 3.86 -12.30 -11.74
CA VAL A 138 2.56 -11.74 -11.37
C VAL A 138 2.61 -10.23 -11.16
N HIS A 139 3.69 -9.74 -10.55
CA HIS A 139 3.91 -8.33 -10.28
C HIS A 139 4.65 -7.67 -11.45
N LEU A 140 5.95 -7.92 -11.62
CA LEU A 140 6.76 -7.21 -12.61
C LEU A 140 6.23 -7.36 -14.05
N LEU A 141 6.07 -8.60 -14.56
CA LEU A 141 5.66 -8.79 -15.95
C LEU A 141 4.21 -8.38 -16.19
N ARG A 142 3.28 -8.97 -15.43
CA ARG A 142 1.84 -8.88 -15.71
C ARG A 142 1.20 -7.56 -15.30
N THR A 143 1.86 -6.74 -14.48
CA THR A 143 1.38 -5.39 -14.17
C THR A 143 2.33 -4.34 -14.76
N HIS A 144 3.57 -4.26 -14.28
CA HIS A 144 4.49 -3.17 -14.66
C HIS A 144 4.83 -3.19 -16.15
N LEU A 145 5.41 -4.28 -16.66
CA LEU A 145 5.91 -4.32 -18.04
C LEU A 145 4.76 -4.25 -19.06
N LEU A 146 3.62 -4.86 -18.76
CA LEU A 146 2.41 -4.73 -19.60
C LEU A 146 1.82 -3.32 -19.57
N ALA A 147 1.69 -2.69 -18.39
CA ALA A 147 1.22 -1.32 -18.31
C ALA A 147 2.12 -0.35 -19.09
N GLU A 148 3.44 -0.58 -19.09
CA GLU A 148 4.38 0.18 -19.91
C GLU A 148 4.16 -0.03 -21.40
N VAL A 149 3.92 -1.26 -21.86
CA VAL A 149 3.56 -1.53 -23.26
C VAL A 149 2.32 -0.72 -23.66
N PHE A 150 1.28 -0.72 -22.83
CA PHE A 150 0.05 0.02 -23.10
C PHE A 150 0.29 1.54 -23.14
N ALA A 151 1.09 2.06 -22.20
CA ALA A 151 1.44 3.47 -22.14
C ALA A 151 2.29 3.93 -23.34
N VAL A 152 3.32 3.15 -23.71
CA VAL A 152 4.19 3.46 -24.86
C VAL A 152 3.38 3.48 -26.15
N SER A 153 2.53 2.47 -26.39
CA SER A 153 1.68 2.45 -27.58
C SER A 153 0.67 3.59 -27.59
N LEU A 154 0.07 3.93 -26.44
CA LEU A 154 -0.85 5.05 -26.33
C LEU A 154 -0.17 6.36 -26.75
N LEU A 155 1.01 6.65 -26.19
CA LEU A 155 1.76 7.88 -26.46
C LEU A 155 2.30 7.97 -27.90
N ARG A 156 2.53 6.83 -28.56
CA ARG A 156 3.02 6.78 -29.95
C ARG A 156 1.92 6.97 -30.99
N ASN A 157 0.75 6.40 -30.74
CA ASN A 157 -0.23 6.13 -31.80
C ASN A 157 -1.55 6.89 -31.62
N VAL A 158 -1.86 7.42 -30.44
CA VAL A 158 -3.16 8.00 -30.12
C VAL A 158 -2.98 9.47 -29.71
N PRO A 159 -3.50 10.46 -30.47
CA PRO A 159 -3.30 11.87 -30.16
C PRO A 159 -4.13 12.32 -28.95
N MET A 160 -3.70 13.41 -28.29
CA MET A 160 -4.33 13.91 -27.05
C MET A 160 -5.84 14.23 -27.17
N VAL A 161 -6.30 14.56 -28.37
CA VAL A 161 -7.72 14.87 -28.64
C VAL A 161 -8.59 13.61 -28.66
N HIS A 162 -8.00 12.44 -28.91
CA HIS A 162 -8.72 11.19 -29.11
C HIS A 162 -9.35 10.69 -27.80
N PRO A 163 -10.60 10.19 -27.79
CA PRO A 163 -11.29 9.78 -26.57
C PRO A 163 -10.58 8.66 -25.81
N LEU A 164 -9.96 7.72 -26.51
CA LEU A 164 -9.13 6.67 -25.89
C LEU A 164 -7.92 7.25 -25.14
N TYR A 165 -7.27 8.29 -25.66
CA TYR A 165 -6.15 8.94 -24.97
C TYR A 165 -6.62 9.57 -23.67
N LYS A 166 -7.67 10.39 -23.75
CA LYS A 166 -8.27 11.05 -22.58
C LYS A 166 -8.68 10.05 -21.50
N LEU A 167 -9.20 8.89 -21.90
CA LEU A 167 -9.61 7.82 -20.99
C LEU A 167 -8.43 7.10 -20.35
N LEU A 168 -7.38 6.78 -21.12
CA LEU A 168 -6.26 5.95 -20.64
C LEU A 168 -5.13 6.73 -19.99
N ILE A 169 -4.88 7.98 -20.38
CA ILE A 169 -3.70 8.74 -19.93
C ILE A 169 -3.57 8.81 -18.40
N PRO A 170 -4.64 9.00 -17.59
CA PRO A 170 -4.50 9.05 -16.13
C PRO A 170 -4.03 7.71 -15.52
N HIS A 171 -4.31 6.58 -16.20
CA HIS A 171 -3.93 5.24 -15.79
C HIS A 171 -2.50 4.84 -16.19
N THR A 172 -1.75 5.74 -16.83
CA THR A 172 -0.36 5.51 -17.23
C THR A 172 0.66 6.30 -16.40
N ARG A 173 0.18 7.19 -15.51
CA ARG A 173 1.00 8.10 -14.71
C ARG A 173 2.14 7.34 -14.01
N TYR A 174 3.36 7.81 -14.20
CA TYR A 174 4.61 7.26 -13.67
C TYR A 174 5.01 5.84 -14.06
N THR A 175 4.22 5.12 -14.86
CA THR A 175 4.55 3.74 -15.26
C THR A 175 5.91 3.65 -15.97
N LEU A 176 6.18 4.54 -16.93
CA LEU A 176 7.46 4.57 -17.64
C LEU A 176 8.64 4.88 -16.71
N GLN A 177 8.45 5.82 -15.78
CA GLN A 177 9.48 6.25 -14.84
C GLN A 177 9.82 5.13 -13.84
N ILE A 178 8.81 4.51 -13.23
CA ILE A 178 9.06 3.45 -12.24
C ILE A 178 9.67 2.22 -12.89
N ASN A 179 9.26 1.87 -14.12
CA ASN A 179 9.86 0.74 -14.84
C ASN A 179 11.29 1.02 -15.30
N TYR A 180 11.61 2.27 -15.65
CA TYR A 180 12.99 2.68 -15.88
C TYR A 180 13.84 2.50 -14.62
N LEU A 181 13.34 2.94 -13.45
CA LEU A 181 14.02 2.74 -12.17
C LEU A 181 14.15 1.25 -11.82
N ALA A 182 13.13 0.43 -12.06
CA ALA A 182 13.20 -1.01 -11.86
C ALA A 182 14.29 -1.65 -12.72
N ARG A 183 14.39 -1.27 -14.00
CA ARG A 183 15.47 -1.73 -14.89
C ARG A 183 16.87 -1.35 -14.41
N LEU A 184 17.02 -0.22 -13.69
CA LEU A 184 18.30 0.23 -13.17
C LEU A 184 18.65 -0.37 -11.80
N LEU A 185 17.68 -0.42 -10.88
CA LEU A 185 17.90 -0.65 -9.46
C LEU A 185 17.38 -2.02 -8.98
N LEU A 186 16.44 -2.63 -9.70
CA LEU A 186 15.78 -3.86 -9.27
C LEU A 186 16.30 -5.08 -10.05
N ILE A 187 16.24 -5.02 -11.38
CA ILE A 187 16.52 -6.16 -12.27
C ILE A 187 17.81 -6.01 -13.08
N SER A 188 18.65 -5.03 -12.75
CA SER A 188 19.96 -4.85 -13.37
C SER A 188 21.00 -5.85 -12.83
N PRO A 189 22.21 -5.93 -13.43
CA PRO A 189 23.31 -6.73 -12.88
C PRO A 189 23.72 -6.34 -11.46
N SER A 190 23.48 -5.09 -11.06
CA SER A 190 23.68 -4.58 -9.69
C SER A 190 22.36 -4.34 -8.96
N GLY A 191 21.24 -4.89 -9.45
CA GLY A 191 19.92 -4.69 -8.86
C GLY A 191 19.63 -5.66 -7.72
N VAL A 192 18.57 -5.37 -6.96
CA VAL A 192 18.14 -6.17 -5.80
C VAL A 192 17.98 -7.66 -6.14
N PHE A 193 17.37 -8.02 -7.27
CA PHE A 193 17.18 -9.43 -7.63
C PHE A 193 18.52 -10.15 -7.81
N THR A 194 19.43 -9.55 -8.56
CA THR A 194 20.75 -10.14 -8.85
C THR A 194 21.61 -10.22 -7.59
N GLN A 195 21.48 -9.28 -6.66
CA GLN A 195 22.28 -9.27 -5.44
C GLN A 195 21.69 -10.14 -4.31
N PHE A 196 20.37 -10.25 -4.21
CA PHE A 196 19.71 -10.76 -2.99
C PHE A 196 18.64 -11.85 -3.23
N ALA A 197 18.14 -12.07 -4.44
CA ALA A 197 17.12 -13.10 -4.68
C ALA A 197 17.71 -14.39 -5.26
N SER A 198 17.16 -15.55 -4.87
CA SER A 198 17.53 -16.86 -5.47
C SER A 198 17.21 -16.93 -6.95
N SER A 199 16.15 -16.21 -7.38
CA SER A 199 15.74 -16.06 -8.78
C SER A 199 16.47 -14.97 -9.54
N GLY A 200 17.53 -14.38 -8.97
CA GLY A 200 18.38 -13.40 -9.65
C GLY A 200 19.22 -13.98 -10.79
N GLY A 201 19.92 -13.10 -11.53
CA GLY A 201 20.82 -13.51 -12.61
C GLY A 201 20.10 -14.12 -13.82
N GLU A 202 20.61 -15.23 -14.35
CA GLU A 202 20.06 -15.90 -15.55
C GLU A 202 18.66 -16.49 -15.34
N ALA A 203 18.34 -16.91 -14.10
CA ALA A 203 17.03 -17.44 -13.75
C ALA A 203 15.93 -16.39 -14.00
N MET A 204 16.17 -15.14 -13.58
CA MET A 204 15.23 -14.03 -13.75
C MET A 204 14.79 -13.86 -15.20
N ILE A 205 15.75 -13.80 -16.13
CA ILE A 205 15.48 -13.62 -17.56
C ILE A 205 14.70 -14.81 -18.12
N THR A 206 15.04 -16.02 -17.67
CA THR A 206 14.36 -17.24 -18.10
C THR A 206 12.92 -17.32 -17.57
N ILE A 207 12.68 -16.90 -16.33
CA ILE A 207 11.34 -16.79 -15.73
C ILE A 207 10.50 -15.82 -16.56
N LEU A 208 11.00 -14.60 -16.79
CA LEU A 208 10.27 -13.58 -17.57
C LEU A 208 9.92 -14.08 -18.98
N LYS A 209 10.85 -14.75 -19.67
CA LYS A 209 10.60 -15.35 -20.99
C LYS A 209 9.53 -16.43 -20.95
N ARG A 210 9.61 -17.36 -20.00
CA ARG A 210 8.64 -18.46 -19.83
C ARG A 210 7.25 -17.91 -19.47
N SER A 211 7.19 -16.90 -18.60
CA SER A 211 5.97 -16.23 -18.19
C SER A 211 5.28 -15.54 -19.37
N LEU A 212 6.03 -14.74 -20.17
CA LEU A 212 5.51 -14.09 -21.38
C LEU A 212 4.95 -15.12 -22.37
N SER A 213 5.67 -16.22 -22.59
CA SER A 213 5.26 -17.28 -23.53
C SER A 213 3.99 -18.03 -23.09
N SER A 214 3.68 -18.04 -21.79
CA SER A 214 2.49 -18.70 -21.23
C SER A 214 1.29 -17.76 -21.03
N MET A 215 1.49 -16.45 -21.24
CA MET A 215 0.46 -15.46 -20.98
C MET A 215 -0.56 -15.40 -22.11
N THR A 216 -1.84 -15.36 -21.74
CA THR A 216 -2.95 -15.22 -22.69
C THR A 216 -3.78 -13.98 -22.37
N TYR A 217 -4.46 -13.42 -23.37
CA TYR A 217 -5.38 -12.32 -23.17
C TYR A 217 -6.47 -12.66 -22.15
N ARG A 218 -6.97 -13.90 -22.18
CA ARG A 218 -7.98 -14.39 -21.23
C ARG A 218 -7.44 -14.40 -19.79
N SER A 219 -6.18 -14.78 -19.59
CA SER A 219 -5.54 -14.71 -18.27
C SER A 219 -5.29 -13.29 -17.74
N LEU A 220 -5.48 -12.26 -18.58
CA LEU A 220 -5.45 -10.83 -18.17
C LEU A 220 -6.85 -10.27 -17.94
N CYS A 221 -7.90 -10.98 -18.35
CA CYS A 221 -9.27 -10.59 -18.11
C CYS A 221 -9.81 -11.38 -16.91
N MET A 222 -10.11 -10.66 -15.83
CA MET A 222 -10.38 -11.30 -14.55
C MET A 222 -11.53 -12.32 -14.55
N PRO A 223 -12.70 -12.05 -15.19
CA PRO A 223 -13.77 -13.04 -15.26
C PRO A 223 -13.33 -14.33 -15.96
N GLU A 224 -12.62 -14.21 -17.07
CA GLU A 224 -12.11 -15.35 -17.82
C GLU A 224 -11.01 -16.11 -17.08
N ASP A 225 -10.08 -15.42 -16.41
CA ASP A 225 -9.03 -16.05 -15.60
C ASP A 225 -9.63 -16.86 -14.44
N ILE A 226 -10.60 -16.29 -13.72
CA ILE A 226 -11.28 -16.97 -12.61
C ILE A 226 -12.03 -18.22 -13.08
N ALA A 227 -12.73 -18.12 -14.22
CA ALA A 227 -13.44 -19.25 -14.81
C ALA A 227 -12.48 -20.33 -15.31
N GLU A 228 -11.40 -19.96 -16.01
CA GLU A 228 -10.40 -20.91 -16.53
C GLU A 228 -9.70 -21.69 -15.42
N ARG A 229 -9.45 -21.07 -14.28
CA ARG A 229 -8.87 -21.74 -13.10
C ARG A 229 -9.89 -22.56 -12.30
N GLY A 230 -11.18 -22.50 -12.64
CA GLY A 230 -12.25 -23.20 -11.92
C GLY A 230 -12.49 -22.66 -10.51
N MET A 231 -12.40 -21.34 -10.35
CA MET A 231 -12.40 -20.69 -9.03
C MET A 231 -13.65 -19.84 -8.74
N GLU A 232 -14.70 -19.94 -9.55
CA GLU A 232 -15.90 -19.08 -9.48
C GLU A 232 -16.72 -19.23 -8.19
N ASP A 233 -16.83 -20.44 -7.66
CA ASP A 233 -17.66 -20.82 -6.51
C ASP A 233 -16.86 -21.07 -5.22
N VAL A 234 -15.54 -20.82 -5.24
CA VAL A 234 -14.69 -21.01 -4.06
C VAL A 234 -15.04 -19.99 -2.96
N PRO A 235 -15.43 -20.41 -1.75
CA PRO A 235 -15.76 -19.49 -0.66
C PRO A 235 -14.52 -18.77 -0.14
N ASN A 236 -14.73 -17.65 0.55
CA ASN A 236 -13.66 -16.86 1.20
C ASN A 236 -12.53 -16.41 0.26
N TYR A 237 -12.82 -16.27 -1.04
CA TYR A 237 -11.87 -15.78 -2.06
C TYR A 237 -12.12 -14.30 -2.34
N TYR A 238 -11.58 -13.43 -1.48
CA TYR A 238 -11.86 -11.99 -1.49
C TYR A 238 -11.21 -11.26 -2.66
N TYR A 239 -10.01 -11.67 -3.08
CA TYR A 239 -9.39 -11.20 -4.34
C TYR A 239 -10.36 -11.36 -5.52
N ARG A 240 -10.96 -12.55 -5.67
CA ARG A 240 -11.96 -12.78 -6.72
C ARG A 240 -13.16 -11.86 -6.56
N ASN A 241 -13.78 -11.87 -5.38
CA ASN A 241 -15.03 -11.15 -5.16
C ASN A 241 -14.89 -9.65 -5.45
N ASP A 242 -13.86 -9.03 -4.87
CA ASP A 242 -13.63 -7.59 -4.99
C ASP A 242 -13.21 -7.23 -6.40
N GLY A 243 -12.33 -8.03 -7.00
CA GLY A 243 -11.86 -7.73 -8.34
C GLY A 243 -12.92 -7.97 -9.41
N LEU A 244 -13.84 -8.94 -9.27
CA LEU A 244 -14.96 -9.12 -10.19
C LEU A 244 -15.93 -7.93 -10.11
N MET A 245 -16.21 -7.44 -8.90
CA MET A 245 -17.02 -6.23 -8.72
C MET A 245 -16.33 -5.00 -9.33
N LEU A 246 -15.03 -4.84 -9.07
CA LEU A 246 -14.24 -3.74 -9.61
C LEU A 246 -14.14 -3.80 -11.15
N TRP A 247 -13.92 -4.98 -11.70
CA TRP A 247 -13.89 -5.22 -13.14
C TRP A 247 -15.22 -4.82 -13.79
N ASP A 248 -16.36 -5.21 -13.22
CA ASP A 248 -17.68 -4.83 -13.72
C ASP A 248 -17.90 -3.31 -13.70
N ILE A 249 -17.52 -2.63 -12.61
CA ILE A 249 -17.62 -1.17 -12.47
C ILE A 249 -16.76 -0.48 -13.55
N ILE A 250 -15.50 -0.91 -13.73
CA ILE A 250 -14.61 -0.37 -14.78
C ILE A 250 -15.21 -0.66 -16.17
N GLN A 251 -15.71 -1.87 -16.41
CA GLN A 251 -16.28 -2.24 -17.70
C GLN A 251 -17.48 -1.37 -18.06
N ARG A 252 -18.38 -1.10 -17.11
CA ARG A 252 -19.56 -0.25 -17.33
C ARG A 252 -19.16 1.21 -17.58
N PHE A 253 -18.15 1.71 -16.87
CA PHE A 253 -17.57 3.04 -17.12
C PHE A 253 -16.97 3.13 -18.54
N VAL A 254 -16.09 2.20 -18.90
CA VAL A 254 -15.46 2.13 -20.24
C VAL A 254 -16.51 2.00 -21.33
N LYS A 255 -17.51 1.13 -21.15
CA LYS A 255 -18.63 0.96 -22.08
C LYS A 255 -19.42 2.25 -22.28
N GLY A 256 -19.69 2.97 -21.18
CA GLY A 256 -20.38 4.25 -21.22
C GLY A 256 -19.61 5.30 -22.02
N VAL A 257 -18.31 5.45 -21.73
CA VAL A 257 -17.44 6.44 -22.39
C VAL A 257 -17.24 6.07 -23.86
N LEU A 258 -16.77 4.86 -24.17
CA LEU A 258 -16.47 4.48 -25.54
C LEU A 258 -17.74 4.33 -26.39
N GLY A 259 -18.87 3.89 -25.83
CA GLY A 259 -20.17 3.90 -26.52
C GLY A 259 -20.72 5.32 -26.75
N HIS A 260 -20.23 6.32 -26.02
CA HIS A 260 -20.51 7.72 -26.33
C HIS A 260 -19.80 8.19 -27.60
N TYR A 261 -18.58 7.72 -27.87
CA TYR A 261 -17.80 8.14 -29.04
C TYR A 261 -17.95 7.23 -30.26
N TYR A 262 -18.04 5.91 -30.07
CA TYR A 262 -18.21 4.92 -31.13
C TYR A 262 -19.66 4.40 -31.15
N LYS A 263 -20.43 4.77 -32.18
CA LYS A 263 -21.85 4.38 -32.33
C LYS A 263 -22.04 3.07 -33.06
N SER A 264 -21.01 2.58 -33.73
CA SER A 264 -21.05 1.35 -34.50
C SER A 264 -19.70 0.64 -34.54
N ASP A 265 -19.73 -0.67 -34.76
CA ASP A 265 -18.53 -1.49 -34.97
C ASP A 265 -17.72 -1.04 -36.21
N ALA A 266 -18.39 -0.43 -37.19
CA ALA A 266 -17.74 0.15 -38.35
C ALA A 266 -16.82 1.32 -37.96
N GLU A 267 -17.22 2.18 -37.04
CA GLU A 267 -16.39 3.30 -36.56
C GLU A 267 -15.11 2.79 -35.87
N VAL A 268 -15.22 1.75 -35.05
CA VAL A 268 -14.06 1.09 -34.42
C VAL A 268 -13.12 0.50 -35.48
N SER A 269 -13.69 -0.21 -36.47
CA SER A 269 -12.92 -0.86 -37.53
C SER A 269 -12.20 0.12 -38.47
N GLN A 270 -12.77 1.32 -38.64
CA GLN A 270 -12.26 2.37 -39.54
C GLN A 270 -11.28 3.34 -38.86
N ASP A 271 -11.23 3.36 -37.53
CA ASP A 271 -10.34 4.22 -36.76
C ASP A 271 -8.88 3.77 -36.88
N SER A 272 -8.13 4.43 -37.77
CA SER A 272 -6.74 4.07 -38.03
C SER A 272 -5.80 4.30 -36.85
N GLU A 273 -6.09 5.25 -35.96
CA GLU A 273 -5.26 5.54 -34.79
C GLU A 273 -5.44 4.43 -33.75
N LEU A 274 -6.68 4.01 -33.51
CA LEU A 274 -7.00 2.85 -32.69
C LEU A 274 -6.38 1.56 -33.23
N GLN A 275 -6.47 1.32 -34.54
CA GLN A 275 -5.89 0.11 -35.14
C GLN A 275 -4.35 0.10 -35.04
N GLN A 276 -3.69 1.25 -35.18
CA GLN A 276 -2.24 1.36 -34.96
C GLN A 276 -1.87 1.09 -33.49
N TRP A 277 -2.66 1.62 -32.54
CA TRP A 277 -2.45 1.39 -31.11
C TRP A 277 -2.47 -0.10 -30.73
N ILE A 278 -3.51 -0.84 -31.16
CA ILE A 278 -3.60 -2.28 -30.84
C ILE A 278 -2.54 -3.09 -31.59
N GLN A 279 -2.19 -2.71 -32.83
CA GLN A 279 -1.14 -3.38 -33.60
C GLN A 279 0.24 -3.21 -32.95
N ASP A 280 0.61 -2.00 -32.50
CA ASP A 280 1.89 -1.72 -31.82
C ASP A 280 2.00 -2.53 -30.51
N ILE A 281 0.89 -2.72 -29.77
CA ILE A 281 0.82 -3.60 -28.59
C ILE A 281 1.06 -5.06 -28.97
N PHE A 282 0.37 -5.56 -30.01
CA PHE A 282 0.53 -6.94 -30.44
C PHE A 282 1.96 -7.23 -30.93
N GLU A 283 2.51 -6.37 -31.78
CA GLU A 283 3.81 -6.57 -32.41
C GLU A 283 4.97 -6.42 -31.41
N HIS A 284 4.95 -5.37 -30.58
CA HIS A 284 6.08 -5.05 -29.72
C HIS A 284 5.89 -5.49 -28.27
N GLY A 285 4.66 -5.49 -27.77
CA GLY A 285 4.33 -5.97 -26.43
C GLY A 285 4.25 -7.50 -26.34
N PHE A 286 3.55 -8.10 -27.29
CA PHE A 286 3.32 -9.56 -27.33
C PHE A 286 4.16 -10.28 -28.40
N LEU A 287 5.12 -9.57 -29.03
CA LEU A 287 6.10 -10.13 -29.96
C LEU A 287 5.45 -10.87 -31.15
N SER A 288 4.31 -10.39 -31.62
CA SER A 288 3.51 -10.98 -32.70
C SER A 288 3.09 -12.44 -32.45
N GLN A 289 2.98 -12.84 -31.18
CA GLN A 289 2.62 -14.21 -30.80
C GLN A 289 1.10 -14.41 -30.81
N ALA A 290 0.56 -14.93 -31.91
CA ALA A 290 -0.88 -15.13 -32.09
C ALA A 290 -1.52 -16.08 -31.05
N ASN A 291 -0.76 -17.03 -30.50
CA ASN A 291 -1.22 -17.95 -29.44
C ASN A 291 -1.53 -17.27 -28.10
N THR A 292 -1.08 -16.02 -27.90
CA THR A 292 -1.47 -15.22 -26.72
C THR A 292 -2.95 -14.82 -26.77
N GLY A 293 -3.58 -14.79 -27.95
CA GLY A 293 -4.96 -14.36 -28.12
C GLY A 293 -5.19 -12.86 -27.93
N ILE A 294 -4.13 -12.05 -27.79
CA ILE A 294 -4.24 -10.60 -27.82
C ILE A 294 -4.70 -10.15 -29.22
N PRO A 295 -5.66 -9.22 -29.31
CA PRO A 295 -6.15 -8.75 -30.61
C PRO A 295 -5.01 -8.11 -31.42
N GLN A 296 -4.96 -8.41 -32.72
CA GLN A 296 -4.14 -7.65 -33.69
C GLN A 296 -4.92 -6.44 -34.21
N ARG A 297 -6.25 -6.53 -34.18
CA ARG A 297 -7.20 -5.53 -34.62
C ARG A 297 -8.42 -5.57 -33.71
N LEU A 298 -9.11 -4.45 -33.61
CA LEU A 298 -10.39 -4.34 -32.92
C LEU A 298 -11.47 -4.07 -33.96
N SER A 299 -12.47 -4.93 -34.03
CA SER A 299 -13.52 -4.87 -35.06
C SER A 299 -14.89 -4.49 -34.50
N SER A 300 -15.04 -4.43 -33.19
CA SER A 300 -16.31 -4.07 -32.54
C SER A 300 -16.11 -3.21 -31.30
N VAL A 301 -17.17 -2.47 -30.94
CA VAL A 301 -17.21 -1.70 -29.69
C VAL A 301 -17.05 -2.64 -28.49
N ALA A 302 -17.60 -3.85 -28.55
CA ALA A 302 -17.49 -4.83 -27.47
C ALA A 302 -16.05 -5.30 -27.24
N GLU A 303 -15.29 -5.58 -28.32
CA GLU A 303 -13.87 -5.93 -28.23
C GLU A 303 -13.04 -4.77 -27.68
N LEU A 304 -13.28 -3.55 -28.15
CA LEU A 304 -12.61 -2.35 -27.67
C LEU A 304 -12.87 -2.13 -26.18
N VAL A 305 -14.13 -2.21 -25.74
CA VAL A 305 -14.50 -2.06 -24.33
C VAL A 305 -13.81 -3.10 -23.46
N LYS A 306 -13.81 -4.38 -23.87
CA LYS A 306 -13.15 -5.45 -23.12
C LYS A 306 -11.63 -5.20 -23.01
N PHE A 307 -10.99 -4.81 -24.11
CA PHE A 307 -9.56 -4.54 -24.12
C PHE A 307 -9.17 -3.36 -23.24
N VAL A 308 -9.91 -2.25 -23.33
CA VAL A 308 -9.67 -1.06 -22.50
C VAL A 308 -9.96 -1.32 -21.02
N THR A 309 -10.99 -2.13 -20.71
CA THR A 309 -11.26 -2.59 -19.33
C THR A 309 -10.06 -3.34 -18.77
N MET A 310 -9.48 -4.27 -19.55
CA MET A 310 -8.29 -5.02 -19.17
C MET A 310 -7.10 -4.10 -18.88
N VAL A 311 -6.86 -3.10 -19.75
CA VAL A 311 -5.76 -2.13 -19.59
C VAL A 311 -5.92 -1.34 -18.28
N ILE A 312 -7.10 -0.77 -18.04
CA ILE A 312 -7.37 0.02 -16.83
C ILE A 312 -7.26 -0.85 -15.58
N PHE A 313 -7.84 -2.05 -15.58
CA PHE A 313 -7.79 -2.98 -14.45
C PHE A 313 -6.36 -3.41 -14.14
N THR A 314 -5.53 -3.67 -15.16
CA THR A 314 -4.13 -4.10 -15.02
C THR A 314 -3.30 -3.05 -14.27
N GLY A 315 -3.42 -1.77 -14.65
CA GLY A 315 -2.68 -0.66 -14.03
C GLY A 315 -3.24 -0.19 -12.69
N SER A 316 -4.42 -0.66 -12.29
CA SER A 316 -5.10 -0.24 -11.06
C SER A 316 -5.35 -1.42 -10.11
N GLY A 317 -6.53 -2.06 -10.21
CA GLY A 317 -6.97 -3.12 -9.31
C GLY A 317 -6.01 -4.31 -9.24
N GLN A 318 -5.51 -4.77 -10.39
CA GLN A 318 -4.57 -5.90 -10.41
C GLN A 318 -3.23 -5.55 -9.76
N HIS A 319 -2.63 -4.41 -10.13
CA HIS A 319 -1.37 -3.94 -9.54
C HIS A 319 -1.51 -3.76 -8.02
N SER A 320 -2.54 -3.06 -7.57
CA SER A 320 -2.80 -2.86 -6.13
C SER A 320 -2.91 -4.19 -5.38
N ALA A 321 -3.66 -5.16 -5.94
CA ALA A 321 -3.88 -6.46 -5.31
C ALA A 321 -2.61 -7.29 -5.10
N VAL A 322 -1.60 -7.12 -5.96
CA VAL A 322 -0.36 -7.90 -5.91
C VAL A 322 0.84 -7.08 -5.41
N ASN A 323 0.69 -5.76 -5.22
CA ASN A 323 1.73 -4.86 -4.74
C ASN A 323 1.53 -4.46 -3.26
N SER A 324 0.33 -4.03 -2.87
CA SER A 324 0.13 -3.36 -1.58
C SER A 324 0.30 -4.27 -0.36
N GLY A 325 0.13 -5.58 -0.54
CA GLY A 325 0.34 -6.58 0.53
C GLY A 325 1.77 -7.10 0.65
N GLN A 326 2.75 -6.63 -0.13
CA GLN A 326 4.08 -7.26 -0.11
C GLN A 326 4.73 -7.19 1.27
N PHE A 327 4.64 -6.06 1.97
CA PHE A 327 5.19 -5.94 3.32
C PHE A 327 4.32 -6.62 4.39
N ASP A 328 3.00 -6.64 4.22
CA ASP A 328 2.09 -7.35 5.12
C ASP A 328 2.49 -8.83 5.27
N TYR A 329 2.70 -9.51 4.14
CA TYR A 329 3.07 -10.94 4.12
C TYR A 329 4.57 -11.20 4.12
N GLY A 330 5.37 -10.27 3.60
CA GLY A 330 6.82 -10.39 3.46
C GLY A 330 7.63 -9.72 4.56
N GLY A 331 6.99 -8.96 5.45
CA GLY A 331 7.59 -8.40 6.66
C GLY A 331 8.02 -9.48 7.66
N TRP A 332 7.53 -10.71 7.50
CA TRP A 332 8.02 -11.89 8.21
C TRP A 332 8.73 -12.84 7.25
N MET A 333 10.07 -12.82 7.23
CA MET A 333 10.90 -13.55 6.26
C MET A 333 10.54 -15.05 6.10
N PRO A 334 10.28 -15.84 7.17
CA PRO A 334 9.91 -17.24 7.01
C PRO A 334 8.64 -17.48 6.17
N ASN A 335 7.75 -16.48 6.07
CA ASN A 335 6.52 -16.56 5.26
C ASN A 335 6.72 -16.13 3.80
N ASN A 336 7.79 -15.42 3.47
CA ASN A 336 8.07 -14.99 2.09
C ASN A 336 9.60 -14.89 1.82
N PRO A 337 10.35 -16.00 1.95
CA PRO A 337 11.81 -15.95 1.87
C PRO A 337 12.29 -15.71 0.43
N ILE A 338 13.06 -14.62 0.24
CA ILE A 338 13.55 -14.22 -1.08
C ILE A 338 14.64 -15.16 -1.64
N SER A 339 15.23 -15.97 -0.76
CA SER A 339 16.29 -16.93 -1.08
C SER A 339 16.42 -17.97 0.03
N LEU A 340 17.02 -19.13 -0.27
CA LEU A 340 17.33 -20.22 0.67
C LEU A 340 18.75 -20.76 0.38
N GLN A 341 19.51 -21.09 1.43
CA GLN A 341 20.96 -21.40 1.35
C GLN A 341 21.31 -22.89 1.37
N LEU A 342 20.38 -23.77 1.75
CA LEU A 342 20.59 -25.22 1.77
C LEU A 342 19.70 -25.90 0.72
N PRO A 343 20.11 -27.07 0.19
CA PRO A 343 19.28 -27.83 -0.72
C PRO A 343 17.97 -28.27 -0.06
N PRO A 344 16.91 -28.52 -0.86
CA PRO A 344 15.67 -29.08 -0.32
C PRO A 344 15.93 -30.43 0.37
N PRO A 345 15.16 -30.80 1.39
CA PRO A 345 15.30 -32.11 2.03
C PRO A 345 15.07 -33.23 1.00
N SER A 346 16.04 -34.14 0.86
CA SER A 346 15.96 -35.28 -0.05
C SER A 346 15.41 -36.55 0.60
N THR A 347 15.31 -36.58 1.94
CA THR A 347 14.76 -37.69 2.71
C THR A 347 13.99 -37.15 3.91
N LYS A 348 12.84 -37.76 4.22
CA LYS A 348 12.04 -37.41 5.40
C LYS A 348 12.72 -37.86 6.70
N GLY A 349 12.34 -37.23 7.81
CA GLY A 349 12.78 -37.57 9.17
C GLY A 349 14.19 -37.08 9.52
N LYS A 350 14.83 -36.31 8.64
CA LYS A 350 16.19 -35.78 8.86
C LYS A 350 16.23 -34.27 9.07
N THR A 351 15.14 -33.56 8.79
CA THR A 351 15.10 -32.12 8.95
C THR A 351 14.89 -31.77 10.42
N SER A 352 15.74 -30.90 10.96
CA SER A 352 15.66 -30.39 12.34
C SER A 352 15.43 -28.88 12.32
N GLU A 353 15.09 -28.29 13.48
CA GLU A 353 15.04 -26.84 13.64
C GLU A 353 16.33 -26.17 13.19
N ALA A 354 17.48 -26.71 13.61
CA ALA A 354 18.77 -26.16 13.25
C ALA A 354 19.02 -26.21 11.74
N THR A 355 18.64 -27.30 11.07
CA THR A 355 18.75 -27.41 9.60
C THR A 355 17.83 -26.40 8.90
N MET A 356 16.59 -26.24 9.38
CA MET A 356 15.65 -25.26 8.86
C MET A 356 16.21 -23.83 9.02
N LEU A 357 16.68 -23.46 10.21
CA LEU A 357 17.27 -22.15 10.47
C LEU A 357 18.51 -21.87 9.61
N ASN A 358 19.36 -22.88 9.41
CA ASN A 358 20.52 -22.78 8.51
C ASN A 358 20.14 -22.71 7.02
N THR A 359 18.90 -23.07 6.66
CA THR A 359 18.40 -22.95 5.28
C THR A 359 18.01 -21.51 4.94
N PHE A 360 17.71 -20.67 5.94
CA PHE A 360 17.30 -19.29 5.72
C PHE A 360 18.42 -18.39 5.16
N PRO A 361 18.06 -17.27 4.50
CA PRO A 361 19.03 -16.34 3.95
C PRO A 361 19.78 -15.57 5.04
N ASP A 362 20.95 -15.06 4.69
CA ASP A 362 21.78 -14.24 5.59
C ASP A 362 21.03 -12.95 5.95
N VAL A 363 21.37 -12.36 7.10
CA VAL A 363 20.70 -11.15 7.61
C VAL A 363 20.67 -10.02 6.57
N ASN A 364 21.77 -9.80 5.83
CA ASN A 364 21.80 -8.76 4.79
C ASN A 364 20.78 -9.02 3.66
N THR A 365 20.65 -10.28 3.25
CA THR A 365 19.73 -10.72 2.18
C THR A 365 18.29 -10.55 2.64
N THR A 366 18.00 -10.96 3.88
CA THR A 366 16.70 -10.76 4.54
C THR A 366 16.32 -9.29 4.62
N VAL A 367 17.20 -8.45 5.20
CA VAL A 367 16.92 -7.02 5.40
C VAL A 367 16.71 -6.29 4.07
N GLN A 368 17.50 -6.61 3.03
CA GLN A 368 17.35 -5.99 1.71
C GLN A 368 16.06 -6.43 1.00
N GLY A 369 15.67 -7.70 1.15
CA GLY A 369 14.38 -8.18 0.66
C GLY A 369 13.21 -7.47 1.32
N MET A 370 13.22 -7.42 2.65
CA MET A 370 12.17 -6.80 3.45
C MET A 370 12.09 -5.29 3.21
N SER A 371 13.21 -4.58 3.16
CA SER A 371 13.24 -3.13 2.88
C SER A 371 12.70 -2.81 1.50
N THR A 372 12.99 -3.66 0.51
CA THR A 372 12.45 -3.52 -0.85
C THR A 372 10.93 -3.74 -0.84
N MET A 373 10.43 -4.80 -0.20
CA MET A 373 8.98 -5.04 -0.10
C MET A 373 8.26 -3.91 0.65
N TRP A 374 8.86 -3.37 1.72
CA TRP A 374 8.35 -2.19 2.42
C TRP A 374 8.24 -0.99 1.48
N LEU A 375 9.34 -0.64 0.80
CA LEU A 375 9.39 0.51 -0.10
C LEU A 375 8.37 0.40 -1.24
N LEU A 376 8.23 -0.78 -1.84
CA LEU A 376 7.32 -1.00 -2.97
C LEU A 376 5.84 -1.05 -2.53
N SER A 377 5.54 -1.49 -1.30
CA SER A 377 4.18 -1.48 -0.76
C SER A 377 3.74 -0.10 -0.27
N LYS A 378 4.69 0.79 -0.03
CA LYS A 378 4.41 2.11 0.53
C LYS A 378 3.72 3.00 -0.50
N GLN A 379 2.63 3.62 -0.08
CA GLN A 379 1.90 4.58 -0.89
C GLN A 379 2.71 5.87 -1.08
N SER A 380 2.78 6.36 -2.32
CA SER A 380 3.40 7.67 -2.62
C SER A 380 2.59 8.81 -2.00
N SER A 381 3.27 9.89 -1.61
CA SER A 381 2.62 11.09 -1.02
C SER A 381 1.66 11.79 -1.99
N ASP A 382 1.88 11.63 -3.29
CA ASP A 382 1.08 12.21 -4.36
C ASP A 382 0.19 11.16 -5.06
N PHE A 383 -0.15 10.08 -4.36
CA PHE A 383 -1.01 9.03 -4.86
C PHE A 383 -2.40 9.55 -5.25
N VAL A 384 -2.94 9.02 -6.35
CA VAL A 384 -4.28 9.34 -6.84
C VAL A 384 -5.09 8.05 -6.88
N CYS A 385 -6.21 8.01 -6.14
CA CYS A 385 -7.09 6.85 -6.10
C CYS A 385 -7.77 6.61 -7.46
N LEU A 386 -8.16 5.37 -7.73
CA LEU A 386 -8.92 5.05 -8.93
C LEU A 386 -10.21 5.89 -9.01
N GLY A 387 -10.50 6.45 -10.18
CA GLY A 387 -11.67 7.30 -10.41
C GLY A 387 -11.47 8.76 -10.03
N LEU A 388 -10.37 9.11 -9.35
CA LEU A 388 -9.99 10.52 -9.15
C LEU A 388 -9.15 10.97 -10.36
N TYR A 389 -9.66 11.95 -11.09
CA TYR A 389 -9.02 12.49 -12.28
C TYR A 389 -8.77 13.99 -12.09
N PRO A 390 -7.66 14.39 -11.44
CA PRO A 390 -7.36 15.81 -11.18
C PRO A 390 -7.03 16.58 -12.48
N GLU A 391 -6.58 15.89 -13.53
CA GLU A 391 -6.37 16.46 -14.85
C GLU A 391 -7.65 16.32 -15.70
N GLU A 392 -8.25 17.44 -16.07
CA GLU A 392 -9.49 17.49 -16.85
C GLU A 392 -9.26 17.25 -18.35
N HIS A 393 -9.05 16.00 -18.74
CA HIS A 393 -8.92 15.61 -20.16
C HIS A 393 -10.27 15.60 -20.90
N PHE A 394 -11.34 15.26 -20.18
CA PHE A 394 -12.72 15.38 -20.64
C PHE A 394 -13.35 16.67 -20.10
N CYS A 395 -13.90 17.49 -20.99
CA CYS A 395 -14.69 18.68 -20.65
C CYS A 395 -16.15 18.58 -21.13
N GLU A 396 -16.49 17.48 -21.80
CA GLU A 396 -17.81 17.23 -22.36
C GLU A 396 -18.76 16.70 -21.28
N GLU A 397 -20.02 17.15 -21.31
CA GLU A 397 -21.01 16.84 -20.26
C GLU A 397 -21.21 15.34 -20.02
N VAL A 398 -21.29 14.54 -21.10
CA VAL A 398 -21.58 13.10 -20.99
C VAL A 398 -20.43 12.33 -20.34
N PRO A 399 -19.16 12.43 -20.81
CA PRO A 399 -18.02 11.85 -20.10
C PRO A 399 -17.89 12.31 -18.65
N CYS A 400 -18.07 13.61 -18.35
CA CYS A 400 -18.00 14.11 -16.97
C CYS A 400 -19.04 13.45 -16.06
N LYS A 401 -20.28 13.29 -16.54
CA LYS A 401 -21.33 12.58 -15.80
C LYS A 401 -21.01 11.10 -15.61
N LEU A 402 -20.43 10.45 -16.61
CA LEU A 402 -20.00 9.05 -16.51
C LEU A 402 -18.87 8.87 -15.49
N ILE A 403 -17.93 9.82 -15.40
CA ILE A 403 -16.90 9.86 -14.37
C ILE A 403 -17.54 9.98 -12.98
N SER A 404 -18.49 10.89 -12.79
CA SER A 404 -19.19 11.03 -11.50
C SER A 404 -19.94 9.76 -11.09
N ASN A 405 -20.60 9.09 -12.05
CA ASN A 405 -21.26 7.81 -11.78
C ASN A 405 -20.24 6.73 -11.40
N PHE A 406 -19.11 6.64 -12.12
CA PHE A 406 -18.03 5.71 -11.81
C PHE A 406 -17.48 5.93 -10.40
N GLN A 407 -17.25 7.18 -10.00
CA GLN A 407 -16.84 7.54 -8.64
C GLN A 407 -17.83 7.06 -7.58
N GLY A 408 -19.13 7.33 -7.77
CA GLY A 408 -20.17 6.89 -6.83
C GLY A 408 -20.26 5.36 -6.69
N GLU A 409 -20.02 4.61 -7.78
CA GLU A 409 -19.99 3.15 -7.72
C GLU A 409 -18.76 2.60 -7.00
N LEU A 410 -17.60 3.25 -7.16
CA LEU A 410 -16.39 2.90 -6.41
C LEU A 410 -16.55 3.15 -4.90
N GLU A 411 -17.27 4.21 -4.51
CA GLU A 411 -17.62 4.48 -3.11
C GLU A 411 -18.53 3.39 -2.52
N ILE A 412 -19.50 2.92 -3.30
CA ILE A 412 -20.36 1.79 -2.93
C ILE A 412 -19.52 0.53 -2.73
N LEU A 413 -18.61 0.21 -3.66
CA LEU A 413 -17.72 -0.94 -3.54
C LEU A 413 -16.84 -0.85 -2.28
N SER A 414 -16.22 0.30 -2.01
CA SER A 414 -15.47 0.57 -0.77
C SER A 414 -16.32 0.28 0.47
N THR A 415 -17.58 0.72 0.47
CA THR A 415 -18.50 0.48 1.60
C THR A 415 -18.80 -1.02 1.79
N VAL A 416 -18.99 -1.77 0.71
CA VAL A 416 -19.19 -3.23 0.75
C VAL A 416 -17.94 -3.93 1.32
N ILE A 417 -16.75 -3.58 0.84
CA ILE A 417 -15.47 -4.13 1.28
C ILE A 417 -15.26 -3.85 2.78
N LYS A 418 -15.40 -2.60 3.21
CA LYS A 418 -15.27 -2.20 4.62
C LYS A 418 -16.28 -2.91 5.52
N THR A 419 -17.52 -3.09 5.07
CA THR A 419 -18.55 -3.77 5.84
C THR A 419 -18.23 -5.25 6.03
N ARG A 420 -17.82 -5.95 4.96
CA ARG A 420 -17.35 -7.34 5.05
C ARG A 420 -16.16 -7.46 5.99
N ASN A 421 -15.15 -6.60 5.82
CA ASN A 421 -13.87 -6.70 6.53
C ASN A 421 -14.00 -6.53 8.06
N LYS A 422 -15.05 -5.86 8.56
CA LYS A 422 -15.34 -5.77 10.01
C LYS A 422 -15.52 -7.14 10.69
N GLY A 423 -15.95 -8.15 9.94
CA GLY A 423 -16.17 -9.51 10.43
C GLY A 423 -15.01 -10.49 10.18
N LEU A 424 -13.91 -10.02 9.59
CA LEU A 424 -12.77 -10.87 9.24
C LEU A 424 -11.65 -10.72 10.24
N GLU A 425 -11.03 -11.84 10.60
CA GLU A 425 -9.80 -11.86 11.40
C GLU A 425 -8.65 -11.19 10.65
N VAL A 426 -8.55 -11.49 9.35
CA VAL A 426 -7.61 -10.88 8.42
C VAL A 426 -8.41 -10.13 7.35
N PRO A 427 -8.51 -8.80 7.40
CA PRO A 427 -9.23 -8.04 6.39
C PRO A 427 -8.50 -8.09 5.05
N TYR A 428 -9.25 -8.18 3.94
CA TYR A 428 -8.71 -8.05 2.59
C TYR A 428 -9.02 -6.65 2.05
N THR A 429 -7.98 -5.82 1.89
CA THR A 429 -8.11 -4.38 1.57
C THR A 429 -7.45 -3.99 0.24
N TYR A 430 -6.74 -4.91 -0.41
CA TYR A 430 -5.87 -4.57 -1.55
C TYR A 430 -6.61 -4.20 -2.84
N MET A 431 -7.94 -4.35 -2.86
CA MET A 431 -8.83 -3.91 -3.94
C MET A 431 -9.89 -2.91 -3.47
N ASP A 432 -9.74 -2.32 -2.28
CA ASP A 432 -10.59 -1.22 -1.84
C ASP A 432 -10.29 0.03 -2.69
N PRO A 433 -11.26 0.58 -3.45
CA PRO A 433 -11.03 1.78 -4.27
C PRO A 433 -10.74 3.03 -3.44
N ALA A 434 -11.13 3.06 -2.16
CA ALA A 434 -11.00 4.23 -1.31
C ALA A 434 -10.02 3.98 -0.16
N LEU A 435 -9.04 4.88 -0.02
CA LEU A 435 -8.14 4.90 1.16
C LEU A 435 -8.52 6.01 2.16
N VAL A 436 -9.81 6.36 2.24
CA VAL A 436 -10.29 7.28 3.28
C VAL A 436 -10.46 6.51 4.59
N SER A 437 -9.61 6.84 5.56
CA SER A 437 -9.84 6.56 6.97
C SER A 437 -10.84 7.57 7.51
N THR A 438 -12.02 7.10 7.92
CA THR A 438 -13.06 7.91 8.54
C THR A 438 -13.13 7.57 10.03
N PHE A 439 -12.98 8.57 10.90
CA PHE A 439 -13.11 8.40 12.34
C PHE A 439 -14.41 9.07 12.80
N THR A 440 -15.33 8.31 13.39
CA THR A 440 -16.56 8.85 13.98
C THR A 440 -16.36 9.08 15.46
N VAL A 441 -16.34 10.34 15.89
CA VAL A 441 -16.31 10.70 17.31
C VAL A 441 -17.74 10.90 17.79
N SER A 442 -18.20 10.04 18.71
CA SER A 442 -19.54 10.15 19.31
C SER A 442 -19.46 10.92 20.62
N CYS A 443 -20.16 12.06 20.70
CA CYS A 443 -20.33 12.81 21.95
C CYS A 443 -21.79 12.76 22.40
N PRO A 444 -22.10 12.44 23.67
CA PRO A 444 -23.48 12.34 24.15
C PRO A 444 -24.20 13.70 24.26
N VAL A 445 -23.50 14.82 24.09
CA VAL A 445 -24.02 16.20 24.14
C VAL A 445 -23.41 17.04 23.02
N SER A 446 -24.14 18.05 22.54
CA SER A 446 -23.63 18.98 21.53
C SER A 446 -22.42 19.75 22.09
N VAL A 447 -21.30 19.69 21.38
CA VAL A 447 -20.03 20.31 21.80
C VAL A 447 -19.93 21.80 21.46
N GLY A 448 -20.89 22.37 20.71
CA GLY A 448 -20.87 23.80 20.33
C GLY A 448 -20.14 24.07 19.00
N LYS A 449 -19.85 25.35 18.71
CA LYS A 449 -19.19 25.74 17.44
C LYS A 449 -17.72 25.32 17.48
N LEU A 450 -17.29 24.58 16.45
CA LEU A 450 -15.89 24.19 16.25
C LEU A 450 -15.01 25.44 16.12
N ILE A 451 -14.03 25.61 17.01
CA ILE A 451 -13.08 26.73 16.97
C ILE A 451 -11.74 26.30 16.38
N LEU A 452 -11.22 25.15 16.82
CA LEU A 452 -9.88 24.70 16.49
C LEU A 452 -9.80 23.17 16.51
N ILE A 453 -9.08 22.63 15.54
CA ILE A 453 -8.58 21.25 15.56
C ILE A 453 -7.06 21.35 15.70
N GLU A 454 -6.54 20.80 16.78
CA GLU A 454 -5.10 20.65 17.00
C GLU A 454 -4.74 19.20 16.71
N LEU A 455 -3.79 18.99 15.80
CA LEU A 455 -3.22 17.69 15.52
C LEU A 455 -1.83 17.62 16.15
N ASP A 456 -1.64 16.67 17.05
CA ASP A 456 -0.40 16.44 17.78
C ASP A 456 0.22 15.13 17.27
N LYS A 457 1.33 15.26 16.55
CA LYS A 457 2.11 14.16 15.99
C LYS A 457 3.13 13.73 17.03
N LYS A 458 3.13 12.44 17.39
CA LYS A 458 4.05 11.95 18.42
C LYS A 458 4.76 10.69 17.97
N ASN A 459 6.06 10.64 18.23
CA ASN A 459 6.93 9.50 17.95
C ASN A 459 7.14 8.67 19.24
N PRO A 460 6.57 7.46 19.36
CA PRO A 460 6.66 6.64 20.56
C PRO A 460 7.98 5.84 20.65
N LEU A 461 8.81 5.85 19.60
CA LEU A 461 10.06 5.10 19.54
C LEU A 461 11.26 6.05 19.33
N VAL A 462 12.44 5.66 19.83
CA VAL A 462 13.71 6.39 19.60
C VAL A 462 14.21 6.10 18.18
N LEU A 463 13.40 6.46 17.18
CA LEU A 463 13.73 6.40 15.76
C LEU A 463 13.91 7.83 15.23
N PRO A 464 14.60 8.03 14.09
CA PRO A 464 14.77 9.36 13.51
C PRO A 464 13.41 10.04 13.28
N GLU A 465 13.27 11.30 13.69
CA GLU A 465 12.10 12.14 13.37
C GLU A 465 12.01 12.34 11.85
N VAL A 466 10.81 12.22 11.28
CA VAL A 466 10.56 12.43 9.85
C VAL A 466 9.26 13.22 9.64
N ASP A 467 9.14 13.95 8.53
CA ASP A 467 8.13 15.01 8.30
C ASP A 467 6.90 14.63 7.42
N TRP A 468 5.91 13.88 7.95
CA TRP A 468 4.63 13.63 7.25
C TRP A 468 3.52 14.56 7.72
N PHE A 469 2.58 14.82 6.80
CA PHE A 469 1.52 15.80 6.97
C PHE A 469 0.19 15.33 6.33
N PRO A 470 -0.96 15.42 7.03
CA PRO A 470 -2.26 15.23 6.39
C PRO A 470 -2.50 16.26 5.27
N ALA A 471 -3.18 15.83 4.21
CA ALA A 471 -3.49 16.69 3.06
C ALA A 471 -4.75 17.57 3.29
N LYS A 472 -5.71 17.07 4.08
CA LYS A 472 -6.92 17.79 4.50
C LYS A 472 -7.49 17.19 5.78
N VAL A 473 -8.21 18.01 6.55
CA VAL A 473 -9.06 17.54 7.66
C VAL A 473 -10.48 18.02 7.41
N GLU A 474 -11.43 17.09 7.43
CA GLU A 474 -12.85 17.37 7.30
C GLU A 474 -13.56 16.93 8.58
N VAL A 475 -14.31 17.85 9.20
CA VAL A 475 -15.10 17.56 10.40
C VAL A 475 -16.56 17.81 10.10
N GLU A 476 -17.37 16.77 10.21
CA GLU A 476 -18.82 16.88 10.10
C GLU A 476 -19.42 17.03 11.50
N SER A 477 -20.20 18.09 11.70
CA SER A 477 -20.89 18.34 12.97
C SER A 477 -22.20 17.53 13.08
N PRO A 478 -22.76 17.37 14.29
CA PRO A 478 -24.03 16.66 14.49
C PRO A 478 -25.24 17.28 13.77
N ASP A 479 -25.17 18.56 13.37
CA ASP A 479 -26.18 19.24 12.54
C ASP A 479 -25.94 19.07 11.03
N GLY A 480 -24.99 18.21 10.62
CA GLY A 480 -24.71 17.85 9.23
C GLY A 480 -23.90 18.88 8.44
N LYS A 481 -23.18 19.78 9.13
CA LYS A 481 -22.28 20.74 8.47
C LYS A 481 -20.87 20.19 8.43
N THR A 482 -20.29 20.18 7.23
CA THR A 482 -18.89 19.81 7.02
C THR A 482 -18.00 21.05 7.10
N TYR A 483 -17.09 21.06 8.07
CA TYR A 483 -16.02 22.03 8.20
C TYR A 483 -14.78 21.45 7.51
N ILE A 484 -14.37 22.10 6.42
CA ILE A 484 -13.11 21.80 5.76
C ILE A 484 -12.05 22.66 6.45
N CYS A 485 -11.04 22.02 7.04
CA CYS A 485 -9.90 22.69 7.64
C CYS A 485 -8.70 22.56 6.68
N PRO A 486 -8.53 23.50 5.74
CA PRO A 486 -7.34 23.59 4.90
C PRO A 486 -6.10 23.83 5.77
N ILE A 487 -5.03 23.11 5.46
CA ILE A 487 -3.85 23.06 6.31
C ILE A 487 -2.82 24.06 5.77
N TYR A 488 -2.74 25.23 6.41
CA TYR A 488 -2.00 26.36 5.85
C TYR A 488 -0.53 26.46 6.28
N ARG A 489 -0.09 25.78 7.36
CA ARG A 489 1.31 25.81 7.83
C ARG A 489 1.69 24.56 8.63
N TRP A 490 2.89 24.03 8.35
CA TRP A 490 3.55 22.99 9.14
C TRP A 490 4.86 23.57 9.71
N ILE A 491 5.05 23.47 11.03
CA ILE A 491 6.29 23.83 11.70
C ILE A 491 6.97 22.51 12.06
N THR A 492 8.06 22.20 11.36
CA THR A 492 9.00 21.14 11.75
C THR A 492 9.88 21.68 12.86
N ASP A 493 10.12 20.89 13.91
CA ASP A 493 10.90 21.33 15.06
C ASP A 493 12.27 21.91 14.63
N SER A 494 12.52 23.15 15.04
CA SER A 494 13.77 23.93 15.02
C SER A 494 14.15 24.90 13.89
N GLU A 495 13.38 25.10 12.80
CA GLU A 495 13.64 26.25 11.89
C GLU A 495 12.39 26.95 11.35
N LEU A 496 12.34 28.27 11.54
CA LEU A 496 11.30 29.15 11.00
C LEU A 496 11.66 29.49 9.54
N LYS A 497 11.25 28.66 8.58
CA LYS A 497 11.39 29.00 7.15
C LYS A 497 10.25 29.91 6.70
N GLN A 498 10.51 31.22 6.64
CA GLN A 498 9.66 32.14 5.88
C GLN A 498 9.85 31.89 4.37
N THR A 499 8.77 31.69 3.63
CA THR A 499 8.75 31.84 2.17
C THR A 499 7.80 32.98 1.78
N PRO A 500 8.15 33.81 0.78
CA PRO A 500 7.30 34.92 0.34
C PRO A 500 6.04 34.39 -0.33
N ALA A 501 4.98 35.19 -0.29
CA ALA A 501 3.77 34.97 -1.06
C ALA A 501 4.06 35.18 -2.55
N ASP A 502 4.44 34.12 -3.24
CA ASP A 502 4.30 33.97 -4.70
C ASP A 502 4.03 32.49 -5.01
N ASP A 503 3.04 32.26 -5.87
CA ASP A 503 2.38 30.99 -6.18
C ASP A 503 3.32 29.89 -6.72
N ASN A 504 3.96 29.12 -5.84
CA ASN A 504 4.48 27.80 -6.18
C ASN A 504 4.51 26.86 -4.97
N PRO A 505 3.92 25.64 -5.04
CA PRO A 505 4.08 24.63 -4.00
C PRO A 505 5.52 24.11 -4.00
N ILE A 506 6.21 24.33 -2.88
CA ILE A 506 7.55 23.78 -2.63
C ILE A 506 7.40 22.38 -2.04
N PHE A 507 7.90 21.38 -2.77
CA PHE A 507 8.02 19.99 -2.30
C PHE A 507 9.22 19.85 -1.35
N LEU A 508 9.03 19.21 -0.19
CA LEU A 508 10.09 18.73 0.69
C LEU A 508 9.81 17.27 1.14
N PRO A 509 10.87 16.49 1.50
CA PRO A 509 10.92 15.04 1.36
C PRO A 509 10.37 14.22 2.54
N THR A 510 10.18 12.93 2.25
CA THR A 510 9.23 11.95 2.82
C THR A 510 9.74 11.03 3.96
N ASP A 511 8.74 10.47 4.66
CA ASP A 511 8.68 9.80 5.98
C ASP A 511 9.05 8.34 6.19
N SER A 512 9.06 7.95 7.48
CA SER A 512 8.82 6.60 8.04
C SER A 512 7.62 6.59 9.02
N GLU A 513 7.31 5.44 9.62
CA GLU A 513 5.95 4.91 9.82
C GLU A 513 5.51 4.67 11.28
N TYR A 514 5.99 5.47 12.25
CA TYR A 514 5.73 5.18 13.68
C TYR A 514 5.02 6.29 14.48
N ASP A 515 4.55 7.36 13.83
CA ASP A 515 3.90 8.43 14.58
C ASP A 515 2.40 8.20 14.78
N TRP A 516 1.94 8.50 15.98
CA TRP A 516 0.53 8.57 16.29
C TRP A 516 0.05 10.01 16.22
N LEU A 517 -1.15 10.19 15.66
CA LEU A 517 -1.84 11.47 15.59
C LEU A 517 -2.85 11.53 16.74
N THR A 518 -2.68 12.50 17.64
CA THR A 518 -3.71 12.85 18.62
C THR A 518 -4.45 14.06 18.07
N ALA A 519 -5.76 13.99 17.90
CA ALA A 519 -6.57 15.17 17.62
C ALA A 519 -7.13 15.72 18.94
N LYS A 520 -6.88 16.99 19.23
CA LYS A 520 -7.61 17.74 20.27
C LYS A 520 -8.57 18.70 19.58
N ILE A 521 -9.84 18.60 19.95
CA ILE A 521 -10.90 19.43 19.38
C ILE A 521 -11.27 20.47 20.42
N PHE A 522 -11.11 21.75 20.09
CA PHE A 522 -11.53 22.87 20.95
C PHE A 522 -12.82 23.48 20.41
N VAL A 523 -13.75 23.67 21.33
CA VAL A 523 -15.11 24.11 21.03
C VAL A 523 -15.52 25.24 21.97
N ARG A 524 -16.35 26.17 21.47
CA ARG A 524 -16.89 27.23 22.31
C ARG A 524 -18.10 26.69 23.06
N SER A 525 -18.01 26.59 24.39
CA SER A 525 -19.20 26.49 25.23
C SER A 525 -20.06 27.74 25.03
N ALA A 526 -21.38 27.57 24.96
CA ALA A 526 -22.32 28.64 24.63
C ALA A 526 -22.39 29.78 25.67
N ASP A 527 -21.73 29.65 26.83
CA ASP A 527 -21.98 30.49 28.01
C ASP A 527 -20.86 31.45 28.45
N PHE A 528 -19.88 31.83 27.59
CA PHE A 528 -18.81 32.76 27.99
C PHE A 528 -18.68 34.04 27.14
N SER A 529 -18.62 35.19 27.83
CA SER A 529 -18.47 36.54 27.26
C SER A 529 -17.01 37.01 27.12
N GLU A 530 -16.76 37.86 26.13
CA GLU A 530 -15.47 38.19 25.51
C GLU A 530 -14.41 38.89 26.38
N HIS A 531 -14.73 39.29 27.61
CA HIS A 531 -13.92 40.27 28.33
C HIS A 531 -12.82 39.68 29.25
N GLN A 532 -12.67 38.36 29.35
CA GLN A 532 -11.67 37.72 30.24
C GLN A 532 -10.47 37.06 29.53
N LEU A 533 -10.41 37.02 28.20
CA LEU A 533 -9.32 36.36 27.48
C LEU A 533 -7.99 37.17 27.49
N ASN A 534 -8.05 38.50 27.52
CA ASN A 534 -6.88 39.37 27.33
C ASN A 534 -5.96 39.52 28.56
N VAL A 535 -6.38 39.12 29.76
CA VAL A 535 -5.60 39.37 30.99
C VAL A 535 -4.82 38.15 31.46
N HIS A 536 -5.17 36.93 31.04
CA HIS A 536 -4.48 35.70 31.48
C HIS A 536 -3.30 35.29 30.59
N LEU A 537 -3.31 35.64 29.30
CA LEU A 537 -2.24 35.29 28.34
C LEU A 537 -1.02 36.23 28.38
N LEU A 538 -1.18 37.49 28.82
CA LEU A 538 -0.08 38.46 28.86
C LEU A 538 0.88 38.31 30.06
N ARG A 539 0.49 37.62 31.13
CA ARG A 539 1.34 37.47 32.34
C ARG A 539 2.36 36.34 32.25
N THR A 540 2.23 35.43 31.30
CA THR A 540 3.09 34.24 31.19
C THR A 540 4.26 34.41 30.21
N HIS A 541 4.41 35.56 29.54
CA HIS A 541 5.43 35.78 28.52
C HIS A 541 6.44 36.91 28.81
N LEU A 542 6.37 37.56 29.97
CA LEU A 542 7.25 38.71 30.29
C LEU A 542 8.32 38.46 31.36
N MET A 543 8.69 37.20 31.62
CA MET A 543 9.70 36.82 32.64
C MET A 543 10.75 35.83 32.12
N ALA A 544 11.08 35.87 30.82
CA ALA A 544 12.12 35.01 30.27
C ALA A 544 12.89 35.69 29.13
N GLU A 545 13.49 36.86 29.38
CA GLU A 545 14.49 37.44 28.47
C GLU A 545 15.29 38.56 29.15
N VAL A 546 16.29 38.23 29.98
CA VAL A 546 17.45 39.11 30.20
C VAL A 546 18.70 38.27 30.54
N PHE A 547 19.79 38.59 29.85
CA PHE A 547 21.20 38.22 30.05
C PHE A 547 21.77 36.97 29.35
N ALA A 548 22.44 37.25 28.23
CA ALA A 548 23.65 36.56 27.80
C ALA A 548 24.87 37.49 27.97
N VAL A 549 26.06 36.88 28.14
CA VAL A 549 27.42 37.31 27.72
C VAL A 549 28.51 37.28 28.81
N SER A 550 29.57 36.50 28.51
CA SER A 550 31.02 36.66 28.80
C SER A 550 31.76 35.80 29.87
N LEU A 551 32.77 35.07 29.35
CA LEU A 551 34.18 34.85 29.77
C LEU A 551 34.58 34.26 31.16
N LEU A 552 35.38 33.17 31.05
CA LEU A 552 36.58 32.76 31.83
C LEU A 552 36.51 32.20 33.28
N ARG A 553 37.16 31.02 33.42
CA ARG A 553 38.04 30.49 34.50
C ARG A 553 37.47 29.76 35.74
N ASN A 554 38.11 28.60 35.99
CA ASN A 554 38.44 27.89 37.24
C ASN A 554 37.36 27.12 38.06
N VAL A 555 37.68 25.84 38.31
CA VAL A 555 37.16 24.79 39.25
C VAL A 555 37.29 25.24 40.74
N PRO A 556 36.65 24.67 41.82
CA PRO A 556 35.87 23.40 42.04
C PRO A 556 34.57 23.42 42.93
N MET A 557 33.88 22.27 42.94
CA MET A 557 33.10 21.57 44.03
C MET A 557 32.26 22.31 45.09
N LEU A 558 30.98 21.91 45.26
CA LEU A 558 30.45 21.23 46.48
C LEU A 558 28.96 20.84 46.35
N LEU A 559 28.59 19.73 47.00
CA LEU A 559 27.31 19.00 46.96
C LEU A 559 26.50 19.21 48.27
N VAL A 560 25.14 19.21 48.16
CA VAL A 560 24.11 18.62 49.11
C VAL A 560 23.65 19.48 50.33
N PRO A 561 22.40 19.41 50.89
CA PRO A 561 21.01 19.14 50.38
C PRO A 561 19.79 19.86 51.12
N ARG A 562 18.52 19.46 50.78
CA ARG A 562 17.21 19.50 51.53
C ARG A 562 16.39 20.83 51.51
N THR A 563 15.04 20.92 51.36
CA THR A 563 13.89 19.99 51.59
C THR A 563 12.55 20.48 50.96
N ARG A 564 11.68 19.53 50.50
CA ARG A 564 10.17 19.38 50.48
C ARG A 564 9.25 20.55 50.04
N TYR A 565 8.19 20.33 49.24
CA TYR A 565 6.99 19.48 49.50
C TYR A 565 6.36 18.75 48.29
N THR A 566 5.50 17.79 48.65
CA THR A 566 4.78 16.73 47.92
C THR A 566 3.40 17.18 47.38
N LEU A 567 2.98 16.71 46.19
CA LEU A 567 1.75 15.92 46.02
C LEU A 567 1.75 15.17 44.68
N GLN A 568 1.58 13.85 44.77
CA GLN A 568 1.56 12.88 43.68
C GLN A 568 0.24 12.12 43.83
N ILE A 569 -0.55 12.00 42.76
CA ILE A 569 -1.55 10.92 42.63
C ILE A 569 -1.27 10.23 41.30
N ASN A 570 -0.67 9.05 41.42
CA ASN A 570 -0.56 8.03 40.39
C ASN A 570 -1.77 7.10 40.50
N LEU A 571 -2.30 6.66 39.36
CA LEU A 571 -2.84 5.30 39.22
C LEU A 571 -1.92 4.55 38.25
N MET A 572 -0.96 3.82 38.82
CA MET A 572 -0.19 2.78 38.15
C MET A 572 -0.88 1.43 38.38
N ALA A 573 -1.04 0.63 37.34
CA ALA A 573 -0.97 -0.82 37.46
C ALA A 573 0.40 -1.28 36.95
N ARG A 574 1.18 -1.89 37.84
CA ARG A 574 2.55 -2.42 37.66
C ARG A 574 2.53 -3.67 36.77
N ASN A 575 3.55 -3.93 35.94
CA ASN A 575 4.80 -4.57 36.35
C ASN A 575 6.02 -4.14 35.52
N LEU A 576 7.14 -3.94 36.24
CA LEU A 576 8.43 -3.43 35.80
C LEU A 576 9.26 -4.42 34.96
N LEU A 577 10.10 -3.87 34.07
CA LEU A 577 11.56 -3.98 34.17
C LEU A 577 12.23 -2.73 33.52
N ILE A 578 13.34 -2.31 34.11
CA ILE A 578 13.92 -0.96 34.09
C ILE A 578 14.95 -0.81 32.95
N SER A 579 15.01 0.37 32.32
CA SER A 579 16.27 0.97 31.84
C SER A 579 16.19 2.52 31.91
N PRO A 580 17.21 3.23 32.45
CA PRO A 580 17.15 4.68 32.67
C PRO A 580 18.01 5.50 31.68
N SER A 581 17.37 6.39 30.92
CA SER A 581 17.86 7.67 30.37
C SER A 581 16.88 8.11 29.26
N GLY A 582 16.14 9.22 29.26
CA GLY A 582 16.17 10.43 30.07
C GLY A 582 16.51 11.66 29.22
N PHE A 583 15.66 12.06 28.26
CA PHE A 583 15.48 13.44 27.74
C PHE A 583 14.12 13.49 26.99
N PHE A 584 13.22 14.42 27.36
CA PHE A 584 11.99 14.72 26.61
C PHE A 584 12.09 16.18 26.13
N ASN A 585 12.11 16.41 24.82
CA ASN A 585 11.85 17.73 24.25
C ASN A 585 10.33 17.96 24.19
N LYS A 586 9.89 19.14 24.61
CA LYS A 586 8.49 19.60 24.49
C LYS A 586 8.46 20.77 23.51
N GLY A 587 7.86 20.58 22.35
CA GLY A 587 7.37 21.65 21.49
C GLY A 587 5.90 21.94 21.79
N VAL A 588 5.50 23.22 21.81
CA VAL A 588 4.10 23.67 21.97
C VAL A 588 3.89 24.81 20.96
N LEU A 589 2.81 24.76 20.18
CA LEU A 589 2.38 25.91 19.38
C LEU A 589 0.87 25.94 19.17
N SER A 590 0.30 27.14 19.28
CA SER A 590 -1.14 27.43 19.24
C SER A 590 -1.50 28.26 18.01
N PHE A 591 -2.67 28.05 17.41
CA PHE A 591 -3.18 28.83 16.28
C PHE A 591 -4.40 29.68 16.69
N TYR A 592 -4.52 30.87 16.11
CA TYR A 592 -5.67 31.77 16.25
C TYR A 592 -6.45 31.80 14.93
N TYR A 593 -7.78 31.69 15.00
CA TYR A 593 -8.68 31.94 13.88
C TYR A 593 -9.40 33.27 14.13
N LYS A 594 -9.38 34.19 13.16
CA LYS A 594 -10.25 35.37 13.14
C LYS A 594 -11.33 35.09 12.10
N SER A 595 -12.61 35.07 12.49
CA SER A 595 -13.70 35.00 11.52
C SER A 595 -13.77 36.29 10.70
N ASP A 596 -14.07 36.18 9.42
CA ASP A 596 -14.08 37.27 8.42
C ASP A 596 -15.03 38.45 8.71
N ASP A 597 -15.81 38.41 9.79
CA ASP A 597 -16.80 39.45 10.12
C ASP A 597 -16.25 40.68 10.90
N GLU A 598 -14.96 40.75 11.24
CA GLU A 598 -14.38 41.88 11.99
C GLU A 598 -13.10 42.48 11.36
N VAL A 599 -13.18 42.89 10.09
CA VAL A 599 -12.11 43.63 9.39
C VAL A 599 -12.34 45.15 9.39
N GLN A 600 -13.47 45.65 9.88
CA GLN A 600 -13.73 47.09 9.95
C GLN A 600 -13.76 47.60 11.39
N GLN A 601 -12.60 48.06 11.86
CA GLN A 601 -12.38 49.16 12.82
C GLN A 601 -11.19 48.81 13.72
N ASP A 602 -9.98 49.19 13.31
CA ASP A 602 -9.04 49.69 14.32
C ASP A 602 -8.00 50.63 13.69
N SER A 603 -8.20 51.93 13.88
CA SER A 603 -7.32 53.01 13.40
C SER A 603 -6.09 53.23 14.30
N GLU A 604 -5.88 52.40 15.33
CA GLU A 604 -4.70 52.52 16.21
C GLU A 604 -3.46 51.79 15.69
N LEU A 605 -3.58 50.88 14.71
CA LEU A 605 -2.43 50.14 14.17
C LEU A 605 -1.54 50.95 13.20
N GLN A 606 -2.04 52.05 12.63
CA GLN A 606 -1.26 52.91 11.74
C GLN A 606 -0.26 53.83 12.47
N LYS A 607 -0.34 53.92 13.81
CA LYS A 607 0.54 54.79 14.59
C LYS A 607 1.78 54.08 15.16
N TRP A 608 1.85 52.76 15.07
CA TRP A 608 2.99 51.96 15.56
C TRP A 608 4.10 51.75 14.53
N THR A 609 3.84 52.01 13.24
CA THR A 609 4.80 51.79 12.14
C THR A 609 5.73 52.98 11.84
N SER A 610 5.63 54.12 12.53
CA SER A 610 6.55 55.25 12.28
C SER A 610 7.76 55.34 13.22
N ASP A 611 7.79 54.60 14.32
CA ASP A 611 8.83 54.75 15.35
C ASP A 611 9.86 53.61 15.34
N ILE A 612 9.85 52.76 14.31
CA ILE A 612 10.86 51.74 14.04
C ILE A 612 11.28 51.81 12.56
N PHE A 613 11.76 52.98 12.12
CA PHE A 613 12.63 53.16 10.96
C PHE A 613 13.77 54.11 11.31
#